data_AF-A0A6G3WZJ7-F1
#
_entry.id   AF-A0A6G3WZJ7-F1
#
_cell.length_a   1.000
_cell.length_b   1.000
_cell.length_c   1.000
_cell.angle_alpha   90.00
_cell.angle_beta   90.00
_cell.angle_gamma   90.00
#
_symmetry.space_group_name_H-M   'P 1'
#
loop_
_entity.id
_entity.type
_entity.pdbx_description
1 polymer ?
#
loop_
_entity_poly.entity_id
_entity_poly.type
_entity_poly.pdbx_seq_one_letter_code
_entity_poly.pdbx_strand_id
1 'polypeptide(L)' 'KRSFRGPAARHGSSGGGVRVKAVCDCGRNVRVVPSVLAQAPIVCGGCGKPFRIPDAAVAVG' A
#
# COMPACT_ATOMS: atom_id res chain seq x y z
N LYS A 1 -34.03 25.86 -2.93
CA LYS A 1 -33.44 25.12 -4.08
C LYS A 1 -32.56 24.01 -3.49
N ARG A 2 -32.95 22.74 -3.61
CA ARG A 2 -32.30 21.61 -2.93
C ARG A 2 -31.13 21.09 -3.79
N SER A 3 -29.91 21.15 -3.28
CA SER A 3 -28.73 20.56 -3.94
C SER A 3 -28.77 19.05 -3.84
N PHE A 4 -29.19 18.39 -4.92
CA PHE A 4 -29.01 16.96 -5.08
C PHE A 4 -27.52 16.71 -5.40
N ARG A 5 -26.72 16.33 -4.39
CA ARG A 5 -25.42 15.72 -4.64
C ARG A 5 -25.68 14.23 -4.76
N GLY A 6 -25.66 13.72 -5.98
CA GLY A 6 -25.89 12.30 -6.26
C GLY A 6 -24.97 11.40 -5.43
N PRO A 7 -25.26 10.09 -5.34
CA PRO A 7 -24.43 9.18 -4.59
C PRO A 7 -23.07 9.10 -5.29
N ALA A 8 -22.11 9.90 -4.82
CA ALA A 8 -20.72 9.58 -5.00
C ALA A 8 -20.52 8.29 -4.19
N ALA A 9 -20.79 7.16 -4.82
CA ALA A 9 -20.21 5.89 -4.46
C ALA A 9 -18.71 6.10 -4.54
N ARG A 10 -18.15 6.65 -3.46
CA ARG A 10 -16.75 6.52 -3.09
C ARG A 10 -16.55 5.02 -3.10
N HIS A 11 -16.03 4.51 -4.22
CA HIS A 11 -15.66 3.13 -4.35
C HIS A 11 -14.66 2.89 -3.21
N GLY A 12 -15.12 2.30 -2.12
CA GLY A 12 -14.21 1.81 -1.10
C GLY A 12 -13.41 0.73 -1.81
N SER A 13 -12.16 1.02 -2.18
CA SER A 13 -11.29 -0.04 -2.68
C SER A 13 -11.38 -1.17 -1.67
N SER A 14 -11.76 -2.36 -2.12
CA SER A 14 -11.85 -3.60 -1.35
C SER A 14 -10.49 -4.09 -0.82
N GLY A 15 -9.54 -3.19 -0.61
CA GLY A 15 -8.23 -3.41 0.00
C GLY A 15 -8.20 -2.91 1.45
N GLY A 16 -9.26 -3.18 2.23
CA GLY A 16 -9.38 -2.85 3.66
C GLY A 16 -8.40 -3.62 4.56
N GLY A 17 -7.29 -4.11 4.02
CA GLY A 17 -6.19 -4.67 4.79
C GLY A 17 -5.26 -3.56 5.26
N VAL A 18 -4.69 -3.74 6.46
CA VAL A 18 -3.67 -2.85 7.01
C VAL A 18 -2.56 -2.65 5.98
N ARG A 19 -2.38 -1.41 5.53
CA ARG A 19 -1.28 -1.02 4.65
C ARG A 19 -0.06 -0.72 5.50
N VAL A 20 0.98 -1.52 5.34
CA VAL A 20 2.25 -1.31 6.02
C VAL A 20 3.20 -0.52 5.14
N LYS A 21 4.18 0.12 5.77
CA LYS A 21 5.26 0.81 5.06
C LYS A 21 6.27 -0.24 4.57
N ALA A 22 6.48 -0.29 3.26
CA ALA A 22 7.61 -0.98 2.67
C ALA A 22 8.65 0.04 2.19
N VAL A 23 9.92 -0.30 2.35
CA VAL A 23 11.06 0.57 2.04
C VAL A 23 11.92 -0.08 0.96
N CYS A 24 12.53 0.76 0.13
CA CYS A 24 13.55 0.36 -0.83
C CYS A 24 14.89 0.91 -0.36
N ASP A 25 15.97 0.17 -0.58
CA ASP A 25 17.33 0.55 -0.15
C ASP A 25 17.82 1.87 -0.76
N CYS A 26 17.21 2.34 -1.85
CA CYS A 26 17.51 3.66 -2.43
C CYS A 26 16.87 4.84 -1.69
N GLY A 27 16.14 4.59 -0.59
CA GLY A 27 15.49 5.62 0.22
C GLY A 27 14.01 5.89 -0.10
N ARG A 28 13.46 5.26 -1.14
CA ARG A 28 12.02 5.35 -1.47
C ARG A 28 11.17 4.48 -0.54
N ASN A 29 9.91 4.87 -0.36
CA ASN A 29 8.95 4.11 0.44
C ASN A 29 7.56 4.09 -0.21
N VAL A 30 6.81 3.03 0.06
CA VAL A 30 5.44 2.82 -0.42
C VAL A 30 4.57 2.23 0.69
N ARG A 31 3.25 2.42 0.60
CA ARG A 31 2.27 1.77 1.49
C ARG A 31 1.57 0.65 0.74
N VAL A 32 1.78 -0.58 1.20
CA VAL A 32 1.31 -1.77 0.51
C VAL A 32 0.69 -2.74 1.51
N VAL A 33 -0.27 -3.54 1.05
CA VAL A 33 -0.84 -4.62 1.85
C VAL A 33 0.17 -5.77 1.86
N PRO A 34 0.51 -6.35 3.03
CA PRO A 34 1.50 -7.44 3.11
C PRO A 34 1.21 -8.60 2.15
N SER A 35 -0.06 -8.97 1.98
CA SER A 35 -0.49 -10.03 1.06
C SER A 35 -0.05 -9.80 -0.39
N VAL A 36 0.04 -8.53 -0.84
CA VAL A 36 0.51 -8.21 -2.20
C VAL A 36 2.00 -8.51 -2.33
N LEU A 37 2.82 -8.14 -1.33
CA LEU A 37 4.24 -8.44 -1.32
C LEU A 37 4.54 -9.94 -1.18
N ALA A 38 3.66 -10.69 -0.50
CA ALA A 38 3.74 -12.14 -0.41
C ALA A 38 3.42 -12.85 -1.75
N GLN A 39 2.54 -12.26 -2.57
CA GLN A 39 2.21 -12.80 -3.89
C GLN A 39 3.28 -12.49 -4.94
N ALA A 40 3.80 -11.26 -4.97
CA ALA A 40 4.83 -10.88 -5.92
C ALA A 40 5.73 -9.74 -5.40
N PRO A 41 7.03 -9.75 -5.75
CA PRO A 41 7.93 -8.66 -5.41
C PRO A 41 7.55 -7.39 -6.18
N ILE A 42 7.33 -6.30 -5.45
CA ILE A 42 7.11 -4.97 -6.05
C ILE A 42 8.48 -4.34 -6.28
N VAL A 43 8.80 -4.02 -7.54
CA VAL A 43 10.09 -3.46 -7.95
C VAL A 43 10.07 -1.95 -7.96
N CYS A 44 11.14 -1.32 -7.43
CA CYS A 44 11.33 0.12 -7.50
C CYS A 44 11.74 0.56 -8.90
N GLY A 45 10.90 1.37 -9.56
CA GLY A 45 11.20 1.91 -10.90
C GLY A 45 12.37 2.91 -10.96
N GLY A 46 13.02 3.24 -9.84
CA GLY A 46 14.20 4.11 -9.82
C GLY A 46 15.53 3.36 -9.82
N CYS A 47 15.61 2.24 -9.10
CA CYS A 47 16.86 1.49 -8.92
C CYS A 47 16.73 -0.01 -9.22
N GLY A 48 15.55 -0.49 -9.62
CA GLY A 48 15.30 -1.89 -9.95
C GLY A 48 15.26 -2.87 -8.77
N LYS A 49 15.41 -2.39 -7.53
CA LYS A 49 15.40 -3.25 -6.33
C LYS A 49 13.98 -3.45 -5.79
N PRO A 50 13.66 -4.62 -5.19
CA PRO A 50 12.36 -4.85 -4.59
C PRO A 50 12.16 -4.01 -3.31
N PHE A 51 10.91 -3.64 -3.03
CA PHE A 51 10.53 -3.09 -1.73
C PHE A 51 10.44 -4.20 -0.66
N ARG A 52 10.83 -3.89 0.57
CA ARG A 52 10.80 -4.80 1.72
C ARG A 52 10.06 -4.17 2.90
N ILE A 53 9.37 -4.98 3.68
CA ILE A 53 8.78 -4.54 4.95
C ILE A 53 9.89 -4.62 6.01
N PRO A 54 10.25 -3.53 6.69
CA PRO A 54 11.23 -3.59 7.77
C PRO A 54 10.66 -4.39 8.95
N ASP A 55 11.50 -5.21 9.57
CA ASP A 55 11.14 -6.20 10.61
C ASP A 55 10.31 -5.59 11.76
N ALA A 56 10.60 -4.34 12.14
CA ALA A 56 9.85 -3.60 13.15
C ALA A 56 8.34 -3.41 12.85
N ALA A 57 7.91 -3.56 11.60
CA ALA A 57 6.51 -3.44 11.19
C ALA A 57 5.72 -4.76 11.27
N VAL A 58 6.38 -5.90 11.54
CA VAL A 58 5.75 -7.24 11.59
C VAL A 58 5.24 -7.59 12.99
N ALA A 59 5.68 -6.88 14.03
CA ALA A 59 5.41 -7.22 15.44
C ALA A 59 4.09 -6.66 16.03
N VAL A 60 3.20 -6.08 15.23
CA VAL A 60 1.91 -5.57 15.72
C VAL A 60 0.78 -6.24 14.95
N GLY A 61 0.39 -7.42 15.43
CA GLY A 61 -0.78 -8.19 15.01
C GLY A 61 -1.47 -8.76 16.24
#